data_AF-A0A7X8A5Z8-F1
#
_entry.id   AF-A0A7X8A5Z8-F1
#
_cell.length_a   1.000
_cell.length_b   1.000
_cell.length_c   1.000
_cell.angle_alpha   90.00
_cell.angle_beta   90.00
_cell.angle_gamma   90.00
#
_symmetry.space_group_name_H-M   'P 1'
#
loop_
_entity.id
_entity.type
_entity.pdbx_description
1 polymer ?
#
loop_
_entity_poly.entity_id
_entity_poly.type
_entity_poly.pdbx_seq_one_letter_code
_entity_poly.pdbx_strand_id
1 'polypeptide(L)'
;MSFTQEAILNELKKVIHPSSGKPVTEAGIVQNVRVGDNSVHVILSFPRSTDPLAGPIKKAITQAVQSGFGAGIQVTFEINAKKEVPGESNQPEALSRVKNIVAVASGKGGVGKSTVAANLAVATALQGYRVGLVDADVYGPS
;
A
#
# COMPACT_ATOMS: atom_id res chain seq x y z
N MET A 1 -11.50 22.38 26.48
CA MET A 1 -10.75 23.06 25.40
C MET A 1 -10.99 22.24 24.15
N SER A 2 -11.71 22.76 23.17
CA SER A 2 -11.97 22.04 21.91
C SER A 2 -10.74 22.17 21.01
N PHE A 3 -10.02 21.08 20.77
CA PHE A 3 -8.91 21.06 19.82
C PHE A 3 -9.45 20.81 18.41
N THR A 4 -9.01 21.57 17.40
CA THR A 4 -9.47 21.38 16.02
C THR A 4 -8.66 20.30 15.30
N GLN A 5 -9.30 19.60 14.37
CA GLN A 5 -8.64 18.61 13.51
C GLN A 5 -7.40 19.17 12.79
N GLU A 6 -7.47 20.42 12.33
CA GLU A 6 -6.36 21.12 11.68
C GLU A 6 -5.16 21.31 12.60
N ALA A 7 -5.39 21.62 13.87
CA ALA A 7 -4.32 21.80 14.84
C ALA A 7 -3.59 20.46 15.09
N ILE A 8 -4.33 19.36 15.19
CA ILE A 8 -3.76 18.01 15.32
C ILE A 8 -2.99 17.63 14.05
N LEU A 9 -3.55 17.89 12.87
CA LEU A 9 -2.86 17.64 11.60
C LEU A 9 -1.53 18.40 11.50
N ASN A 10 -1.47 19.63 12.01
CA ASN A 10 -0.23 20.40 12.03
C ASN A 10 0.82 19.82 12.98
N GLU A 11 0.43 19.26 14.13
CA GLU A 11 1.37 18.53 15.00
C GLU A 11 1.82 17.21 14.37
N LEU A 12 0.92 16.49 13.69
CA LEU A 12 1.26 15.26 12.98
C LEU A 12 2.26 15.48 11.84
N LYS A 13 2.27 16.67 11.20
CA LYS A 13 3.29 17.03 10.18
C LYS A 13 4.71 17.04 10.72
N LYS A 14 4.90 17.25 12.04
CA LYS A 14 6.24 17.24 12.67
C LYS A 14 6.78 15.82 12.86
N VAL A 15 5.91 14.80 12.81
CA VAL A 15 6.30 13.41 12.96
C VAL A 15 6.83 12.89 11.63
N ILE A 16 8.13 12.64 11.56
CA ILE A 16 8.81 12.14 10.36
C ILE A 16 8.77 10.62 10.33
N HIS A 17 8.42 10.07 9.17
CA HIS A 17 8.44 8.64 8.93
C HIS A 17 9.88 8.13 8.79
N PRO A 18 10.33 7.15 9.60
CA PRO A 18 11.74 6.72 9.64
C PRO A 18 12.28 6.19 8.31
N SER A 19 11.43 5.53 7.51
CA SER A 19 11.87 4.89 6.27
C SER A 19 11.70 5.75 5.02
N SER A 20 10.83 6.77 5.05
CA SER A 20 10.57 7.62 3.86
C SER A 20 11.11 9.04 4.02
N GLY A 21 11.51 9.46 5.22
CA GLY A 21 12.02 10.80 5.51
C GLY A 21 10.98 11.91 5.35
N LYS A 22 9.71 11.57 5.10
CA LYS A 22 8.59 12.50 4.92
C LYS A 22 7.68 12.53 6.15
N PRO A 23 6.91 13.61 6.36
CA PRO A 23 5.86 13.64 7.38
C PRO A 23 4.88 12.47 7.27
N VAL A 24 4.40 11.92 8.39
CA VAL A 24 3.44 10.80 8.41
C VAL A 24 2.11 11.13 7.70
N THR A 25 1.75 12.40 7.61
CA THR A 25 0.59 12.89 6.84
C THR A 25 0.82 12.80 5.33
N GLU A 26 2.04 13.06 4.87
CA GLU A 26 2.42 13.00 3.44
C GLU A 26 2.82 11.60 3.00
N ALA A 27 3.30 10.77 3.93
CA ALA A 27 3.62 9.37 3.68
C ALA A 27 2.38 8.49 3.45
N GLY A 28 1.17 9.06 3.51
CA GLY A 28 -0.10 8.33 3.32
C GLY A 28 -0.43 7.34 4.45
N ILE A 29 0.25 7.48 5.59
CA ILE A 29 0.07 6.59 6.75
C ILE A 29 -1.13 7.02 7.58
N VAL A 30 -1.36 8.32 7.74
CA VAL A 30 -2.56 8.82 8.44
C VAL A 30 -3.73 8.86 7.46
N GLN A 31 -4.70 7.95 7.61
CA GLN A 31 -5.91 7.93 6.78
C GLN A 31 -6.97 8.89 7.29
N ASN A 32 -7.19 8.90 8.60
CA ASN A 32 -8.24 9.69 9.21
C ASN A 32 -7.88 10.06 10.65
N VAL A 33 -8.37 11.22 11.09
CA VAL A 33 -8.18 11.72 12.44
C VAL A 33 -9.53 12.21 12.93
N ARG A 34 -10.04 11.59 13.99
CA ARG A 34 -11.25 12.03 14.69
C ARG A 34 -10.85 12.66 16.00
N VAL A 35 -11.39 13.85 16.26
CA VAL A 35 -11.09 14.63 17.46
C VAL A 35 -12.37 14.72 18.29
N GLY A 36 -12.28 14.30 19.55
CA GLY A 36 -13.30 14.53 20.57
C GLY A 36 -12.83 15.54 21.61
N ASP A 37 -13.60 15.71 22.68
CA ASP A 37 -13.36 16.76 23.68
C ASP A 37 -12.04 16.58 24.47
N ASN A 38 -11.63 15.33 24.69
CA ASN A 38 -10.36 15.00 25.37
C ASN A 38 -9.74 13.69 24.83
N SER A 39 -10.12 13.30 23.62
CA SER A 39 -9.60 12.10 22.98
C SER A 39 -9.33 12.35 21.50
N VAL A 40 -8.28 11.72 21.00
CA VAL A 40 -7.88 11.78 19.59
C VAL A 40 -7.81 10.36 19.09
N HIS A 41 -8.61 10.06 18.08
CA HIS A 41 -8.58 8.77 17.43
C HIS A 41 -7.93 8.89 16.06
N VAL A 42 -6.80 8.20 15.88
CA VAL A 42 -6.02 8.22 14.63
C VAL A 42 -6.11 6.86 13.96
N ILE A 43 -6.58 6.86 12.71
CA ILE A 43 -6.59 5.68 11.85
C ILE A 43 -5.31 5.69 11.02
N LEU A 44 -4.47 4.69 11.26
CA LEU A 44 -3.21 4.49 10.55
C LEU A 44 -3.35 3.38 9.52
N SER A 45 -2.82 3.62 8.33
CA SER A 45 -2.77 2.67 7.23
C SER A 45 -1.34 2.16 7.07
N PHE A 46 -1.15 0.87 7.32
CA PHE A 46 0.13 0.19 7.10
C PHE A 46 -0.03 -0.91 6.05
N PRO A 47 1.04 -1.28 5.31
CA PRO A 47 1.00 -2.41 4.39
C PRO A 47 0.66 -3.74 5.10
N ARG A 48 1.00 -3.85 6.39
CA ARG A 48 0.71 -5.03 7.22
C ARG A 48 0.25 -4.59 8.60
N SER A 49 -0.64 -5.37 9.23
CA SER A 49 -1.11 -5.11 10.60
C SER A 49 0.01 -5.23 11.65
N THR A 50 1.05 -6.03 11.37
CA THR A 50 2.22 -6.27 12.23
C THR A 50 3.47 -5.51 11.76
N ASP A 51 3.31 -4.40 11.06
CA ASP A 51 4.44 -3.60 10.59
C ASP A 51 5.33 -3.13 11.77
N PRO A 52 6.64 -3.39 11.76
CA PRO A 52 7.54 -3.01 12.85
C PRO A 52 7.61 -1.49 13.07
N LEU A 53 7.26 -0.67 12.08
CA LEU A 53 7.22 0.79 12.20
C LEU A 53 5.97 1.29 12.94
N ALA A 54 4.92 0.46 13.09
CA ALA A 54 3.68 0.87 13.74
C ALA A 54 3.89 1.27 15.21
N GLY A 55 4.74 0.55 15.95
CA GLY A 55 5.06 0.87 17.35
C GLY A 55 5.75 2.23 17.51
N PRO A 56 6.90 2.45 16.84
CA PRO A 56 7.60 3.73 16.84
C PRO A 56 6.72 4.92 16.42
N ILE A 57 5.91 4.76 15.37
CA ILE A 57 5.05 5.83 14.86
C ILE A 57 3.94 6.18 15.85
N LYS A 58 3.29 5.18 16.46
CA LYS A 58 2.30 5.42 17.52
C LYS A 58 2.90 6.23 18.66
N LYS A 59 4.09 5.85 19.12
CA LYS A 59 4.79 6.56 20.20
C LYS A 59 5.11 8.00 19.81
N ALA A 60 5.62 8.22 18.59
CA ALA A 60 5.94 9.56 18.10
C ALA A 60 4.69 10.45 17.96
N ILE A 61 3.57 9.89 17.47
CA ILE A 61 2.30 10.61 17.37
C ILE A 61 1.78 10.97 18.76
N THR A 62 1.75 10.02 19.71
CA THR A 62 1.31 10.29 21.09
C THR A 62 2.15 11.41 21.71
N GLN A 63 3.48 11.37 21.54
CA GLN A 63 4.37 12.39 22.07
C GLN A 63 4.12 13.76 21.44
N ALA A 64 3.93 13.84 20.12
CA ALA A 64 3.64 15.10 19.43
C ALA A 64 2.32 15.72 19.91
N VAL A 65 1.26 14.92 20.02
CA VAL A 65 -0.05 15.37 20.50
C VAL A 65 0.01 15.81 21.96
N GLN A 66 0.68 15.05 22.83
CA GLN A 66 0.83 15.40 24.25
C GLN A 66 1.66 16.68 24.44
N SER A 67 2.70 16.87 23.63
CA SER A 67 3.55 18.07 23.69
C SER A 67 2.81 19.32 23.20
N GLY A 68 1.93 19.18 22.19
CA GLY A 68 1.18 20.29 21.63
C GLY A 68 -0.04 20.71 22.44
N PHE A 69 -0.72 19.76 23.10
CA PHE A 69 -2.06 19.99 23.68
C PHE A 69 -2.21 19.56 25.15
N GLY A 70 -1.17 18.95 25.74
CA GLY A 70 -1.12 18.57 27.15
C GLY A 70 -1.23 17.06 27.41
N ALA A 71 -0.66 16.60 28.52
CA ALA A 71 -0.52 15.18 28.87
C ALA A 71 -1.85 14.46 29.20
N GLY A 72 -2.97 15.18 29.30
CA GLY A 72 -4.29 14.63 29.65
C GLY A 72 -5.09 14.03 28.49
N ILE A 73 -4.57 14.10 27.25
CA ILE A 73 -5.30 13.67 26.05
C ILE A 73 -5.11 12.19 25.81
N GLN A 74 -6.22 11.47 25.68
CA GLN A 74 -6.20 10.05 25.32
C GLN A 74 -6.06 9.89 23.81
N VAL A 75 -4.95 9.30 23.36
CA VAL A 75 -4.72 8.98 21.95
C VAL A 75 -4.99 7.50 21.71
N THR A 76 -5.98 7.21 20.87
CA THR A 76 -6.35 5.84 20.48
C THR A 76 -6.01 5.62 19.01
N PHE A 77 -5.54 4.42 18.69
CA PHE A 77 -5.08 4.08 17.34
C PHE A 77 -5.83 2.88 16.80
N GLU A 78 -6.30 2.98 15.56
CA GLU A 78 -6.78 1.86 14.76
C GLU A 78 -5.78 1.64 13.61
N ILE A 79 -5.37 0.39 13.39
CA ILE A 79 -4.54 0.04 12.23
C ILE A 79 -5.42 -0.63 11.19
N ASN A 80 -5.58 0.05 10.06
CA ASN A 80 -6.07 -0.59 8.85
C ASN A 80 -4.87 -1.12 8.08
N ALA A 81 -4.76 -2.44 8.02
CA ALA A 81 -3.84 -3.06 7.08
C ALA A 81 -4.39 -2.81 5.68
N LYS A 82 -3.71 -1.96 4.90
CA LYS A 82 -3.95 -1.91 3.46
C LYS A 82 -3.50 -3.28 2.98
N LYS A 83 -4.45 -4.17 2.68
CA LYS A 83 -4.16 -5.35 1.86
C LYS A 83 -3.73 -4.78 0.51
N GLU A 84 -2.42 -4.53 0.37
CA GLU A 84 -1.81 -4.52 -0.94
C GLU A 84 -2.07 -5.92 -1.50
N VAL A 85 -3.12 -6.02 -2.30
CA VAL A 85 -3.22 -7.11 -3.25
C VAL A 85 -1.96 -6.93 -4.11
N PRO A 86 -1.05 -7.91 -4.17
CA PRO A 86 0.13 -7.81 -5.02
C PRO A 86 -0.35 -7.55 -6.45
N GLY A 87 -0.27 -6.31 -6.94
CA GLY A 87 -0.83 -5.93 -8.24
C GLY A 87 -1.17 -4.46 -8.44
N GLU A 88 -1.43 -3.66 -7.40
CA GLU A 88 -1.81 -2.24 -7.54
C GLU A 88 -0.69 -1.26 -7.18
N SER A 89 0.39 -1.30 -7.93
CA SER A 89 1.20 -0.09 -8.21
C SER A 89 2.11 -0.40 -9.38
N ASN A 90 1.91 0.31 -10.50
CA ASN A 90 2.65 0.19 -11.77
C ASN A 90 2.21 -0.92 -12.75
N GLN A 91 0.91 -1.18 -12.91
CA GLN A 91 0.51 -1.73 -14.22
C GLN A 91 0.76 -0.62 -15.27
N PRO A 92 1.55 -0.88 -16.32
CA PRO A 92 1.70 0.06 -17.42
C PRO A 92 0.32 0.47 -17.94
N GLU A 93 0.10 1.75 -18.28
CA GLU A 93 -1.18 2.21 -18.85
C GLU A 93 -1.63 1.33 -20.04
N ALA A 94 -0.68 0.79 -20.79
CA ALA A 94 -0.91 -0.16 -21.88
C ALA A 94 -1.69 -1.42 -21.47
N LEU A 95 -1.59 -1.86 -20.21
CA LEU A 95 -2.28 -3.03 -19.67
C LEU A 95 -3.57 -2.67 -18.92
N SER A 96 -3.91 -1.39 -18.76
CA SER A 96 -5.12 -0.94 -18.06
C SER A 96 -6.43 -1.52 -18.62
N ARG A 97 -6.44 -1.93 -19.89
CA ARG A 97 -7.59 -2.54 -20.58
C ARG A 97 -7.60 -4.08 -20.51
N VAL A 98 -6.55 -4.70 -19.97
CA VAL A 98 -6.40 -6.15 -19.84
C VAL A 98 -7.03 -6.61 -18.54
N LYS A 99 -8.12 -7.36 -18.62
CA LYS A 99 -8.87 -7.81 -17.45
C LYS A 99 -8.14 -8.88 -16.64
N ASN A 100 -7.39 -9.75 -17.32
CA ASN A 100 -6.72 -10.91 -16.72
C ASN A 100 -5.33 -11.08 -17.33
N ILE A 101 -4.33 -11.34 -16.48
CA ILE A 101 -2.95 -11.63 -16.88
C ILE A 101 -2.60 -13.03 -16.38
N VAL A 102 -2.16 -13.90 -17.28
CA VAL A 102 -1.72 -15.26 -16.95
C VAL A 102 -0.24 -15.38 -17.28
N ALA A 103 0.59 -15.56 -16.25
CA ALA A 103 2.02 -15.77 -16.42
C ALA A 103 2.32 -17.27 -16.63
N VAL A 104 3.00 -17.61 -17.72
CA VAL A 104 3.47 -18.97 -18.01
C VAL A 104 5.01 -18.97 -17.91
N ALA A 105 5.53 -19.51 -16.81
CA ALA A 105 6.97 -19.48 -16.50
C ALA A 105 7.56 -20.90 -16.38
N SER A 106 8.87 -21.03 -16.63
CA SER A 106 9.65 -22.23 -16.35
C SER A 106 11.05 -21.84 -15.89
N GLY A 107 11.61 -22.57 -14.92
CA GLY A 107 13.01 -22.43 -14.50
C GLY A 107 14.01 -23.20 -15.36
N LYS A 108 13.56 -23.88 -16.43
CA LYS A 108 14.38 -24.76 -17.29
C LYS A 108 14.00 -24.63 -18.77
N GLY A 109 14.99 -24.77 -19.65
CA GLY A 109 14.79 -24.86 -21.11
C GLY A 109 14.13 -26.17 -21.53
N GLY A 110 13.36 -26.14 -22.63
CA GLY A 110 12.82 -27.36 -23.25
C GLY A 110 11.58 -27.98 -22.59
N VAL A 111 11.03 -27.40 -21.51
CA VAL A 111 9.85 -27.97 -20.81
C VAL A 111 8.50 -27.71 -21.50
N GLY A 112 8.51 -27.07 -22.68
CA GLY A 112 7.29 -26.76 -23.42
C GLY A 112 6.55 -25.49 -22.96
N LYS A 113 7.20 -24.57 -22.23
CA LYS A 113 6.63 -23.27 -21.79
C LYS A 113 5.88 -22.54 -22.92
N SER A 114 6.54 -22.38 -24.08
CA SER A 114 5.98 -21.68 -25.23
C SER A 114 4.83 -22.46 -25.89
N THR A 115 4.91 -23.79 -25.90
CA THR A 115 3.83 -24.67 -26.40
C THR A 115 2.58 -24.54 -25.54
N VAL A 116 2.73 -24.54 -24.21
CA VAL A 116 1.61 -24.35 -23.28
C VAL A 116 1.03 -22.95 -23.42
N ALA A 117 1.87 -21.91 -23.46
CA ALA A 117 1.43 -20.52 -23.61
C ALA A 117 0.64 -20.30 -24.91
N ALA A 118 1.13 -20.83 -26.03
CA ALA A 118 0.45 -20.73 -27.33
C ALA A 118 -0.89 -21.47 -27.35
N ASN A 119 -0.95 -22.72 -26.86
CA ASN A 119 -2.19 -23.48 -26.82
C ASN A 119 -3.21 -22.87 -25.87
N LEU A 120 -2.78 -22.34 -24.72
CA LEU A 120 -3.66 -21.63 -23.79
C LEU A 120 -4.26 -20.37 -24.43
N ALA A 121 -3.44 -19.60 -25.16
CA ALA A 121 -3.91 -18.41 -25.86
C ALA A 121 -4.94 -18.77 -26.95
N VAL A 122 -4.66 -19.79 -27.77
CA VAL A 122 -5.59 -20.27 -28.81
C VAL A 122 -6.88 -20.79 -28.21
N ALA A 123 -6.81 -21.66 -27.20
CA ALA A 123 -8.00 -22.20 -26.54
C ALA A 123 -8.87 -21.09 -25.95
N THR A 124 -8.26 -20.10 -25.30
CA THR A 124 -8.98 -18.95 -24.72
C THR A 124 -9.58 -18.06 -25.80
N ALA A 125 -8.90 -17.85 -26.92
CA ALA A 125 -9.44 -17.11 -28.06
C ALA A 125 -10.64 -17.84 -28.69
N LEU A 126 -10.58 -19.17 -28.81
CA LEU A 126 -11.69 -19.99 -29.32
C LEU A 126 -12.95 -19.94 -28.43
N GLN A 127 -12.79 -19.64 -27.14
CA GLN A 127 -13.91 -19.38 -26.22
C GLN A 127 -14.49 -17.95 -26.34
N GLY A 128 -14.03 -17.15 -27.31
CA GLY A 128 -14.57 -15.82 -27.60
C GLY A 128 -13.92 -14.66 -26.84
N TYR A 129 -12.81 -14.91 -26.12
CA TYR A 129 -12.10 -13.85 -25.41
C TYR A 129 -11.13 -13.10 -26.35
N ARG A 130 -10.93 -11.80 -26.07
CA ARG A 130 -9.82 -11.04 -26.68
C ARG A 130 -8.53 -11.40 -25.97
N VAL A 131 -7.60 -12.02 -26.69
CA VAL A 131 -6.35 -12.54 -26.13
C VAL A 131 -5.16 -11.85 -26.80
N GLY A 132 -4.18 -11.47 -25.99
CA GLY A 132 -2.83 -11.12 -26.44
C GLY A 132 -1.84 -12.12 -25.86
N LEU A 133 -0.84 -12.51 -26.65
CA LEU A 133 0.28 -13.34 -26.22
C LEU A 133 1.56 -12.54 -26.38
N VAL A 134 2.36 -12.47 -25.31
CA VAL A 134 3.64 -11.77 -25.28
C VAL A 134 4.71 -12.72 -24.75
N ASP A 135 5.86 -12.74 -25.40
CA ASP A 135 7.04 -13.40 -24.84
C ASP A 135 7.77 -12.41 -23.94
N ALA A 136 7.80 -12.71 -22.65
CA ALA A 136 8.35 -11.85 -21.62
C ALA A 136 9.62 -12.49 -21.04
N ASP A 137 10.62 -12.67 -21.90
CA ASP A 137 11.95 -13.11 -21.47
C ASP A 137 12.64 -11.98 -20.70
N VAL A 138 12.48 -12.00 -19.38
CA VAL A 138 13.05 -11.00 -18.44
C VAL A 138 14.59 -11.08 -18.38
N TYR A 139 15.18 -12.20 -18.83
CA TYR A 139 16.62 -12.44 -18.86
C TYR A 139 17.11 -12.61 -20.31
N GLY A 140 17.17 -11.50 -21.05
CA GLY A 140 18.06 -11.42 -22.22
C GLY A 140 19.53 -11.41 -21.78
N PRO A 141 20.48 -11.94 -22.57
CA PRO A 141 21.85 -12.14 -22.10
C PRO A 141 22.56 -10.81 -21.85
N SER A 142 23.27 -10.75 -20.73
CA SER A 142 24.31 -9.77 -20.41
C SER A 142 25.46 -9.81 -21.41
#